data_AF-A0A931YEH2-F1
#
_entry.id   AF-A0A931YEH2-F1
#
_cell.length_a   1.000
_cell.length_b   1.000
_cell.length_c   1.000
_cell.angle_alpha   90.00
_cell.angle_beta   90.00
_cell.angle_gamma   90.00
#
_symmetry.space_group_name_H-M   'P 1'
#
loop_
_entity.id
_entity.type
_entity.pdbx_description
1 polymer ?
#
loop_
_entity_poly.entity_id
_entity_poly.type
_entity_poly.pdbx_seq_one_letter_code
_entity_poly.pdbx_strand_id
1 'polypeptide(L)' 'EHTYCPTCKIPLIERVGYRILKDLLTPTRGVCPSCVTPIPGRWG' A
#
# COMPACT_ATOMS: atom_id res chain seq x y z
N GLU A 1 3.33 2.29 -11.77
CA GLU A 1 3.73 3.08 -10.59
C GLU A 1 3.41 2.27 -9.34
N HIS A 2 4.35 2.18 -8.40
CA HIS A 2 4.20 1.39 -7.17
C HIS A 2 4.11 2.30 -5.95
N THR A 3 3.30 1.93 -4.97
CA THR A 3 3.21 2.61 -3.68
C THR A 3 4.03 1.84 -2.66
N TYR A 4 4.93 2.54 -1.97
CA TYR A 4 5.77 1.98 -0.93
C TYR A 4 5.44 2.60 0.42
N CYS A 5 5.68 1.85 1.50
CA CYS A 5 5.57 2.40 2.84
C CYS A 5 6.64 3.48 3.07
N PRO A 6 6.31 4.67 3.60
CA PRO A 6 7.30 5.70 3.85
C PRO A 6 8.32 5.29 4.93
N THR A 7 7.89 4.48 5.90
CA THR A 7 8.68 4.05 7.07
C THR A 7 9.57 2.85 6.75
N CYS A 8 8.98 1.71 6.39
CA CYS A 8 9.72 0.46 6.20
C CYS A 8 10.06 0.15 4.73
N LYS A 9 9.67 1.03 3.79
CA LYS A 9 9.95 0.92 2.35
C LYS A 9 9.45 -0.36 1.65
N ILE A 10 8.62 -1.18 2.31
CA ILE A 10 8.02 -2.34 1.65
C ILE A 10 7.04 -1.90 0.54
N PRO A 11 6.90 -2.68 -0.54
CA PRO A 11 5.87 -2.46 -1.53
C PRO A 11 4.50 -2.74 -0.91
N LEU A 12 3.62 -1.73 -0.96
CA LEU A 12 2.25 -1.79 -0.46
C LEU A 12 1.26 -2.02 -1.60
N ILE A 13 1.46 -1.29 -2.71
CA ILE A 13 0.67 -1.46 -3.92
C ILE A 13 1.61 -1.63 -5.10
N GLU A 14 1.45 -2.71 -5.84
CA GLU A 14 2.20 -3.00 -7.06
C GLU A 14 1.25 -2.89 -8.26
N ARG A 15 1.61 -2.12 -9.29
CA ARG A 15 0.76 -1.82 -10.45
C ARG A 15 1.57 -1.74 -11.72
N VAL A 16 1.04 -2.34 -12.79
CA VAL A 16 1.59 -2.29 -14.15
C VAL A 16 0.52 -1.75 -15.09
N GLY A 17 0.77 -0.57 -15.68
CA GLY A 17 -0.25 0.17 -16.41
C GLY A 17 -1.47 0.46 -15.52
N TYR A 18 -2.66 0.07 -15.97
CA TYR A 18 -3.91 0.21 -15.22
C TYR A 18 -4.20 -0.98 -14.26
N ARG A 19 -3.41 -2.05 -14.32
CA ARG A 19 -3.66 -3.28 -13.56
C ARG A 19 -2.98 -3.21 -12.20
N ILE A 20 -3.74 -3.42 -11.13
CA ILE A 20 -3.21 -3.64 -9.78
C ILE A 20 -2.81 -5.10 -9.67
N LEU A 21 -1.54 -5.36 -9.37
CA LEU A 21 -1.00 -6.70 -9.14
C LEU A 21 -1.08 -7.08 -7.66
N LYS A 22 -0.93 -6.09 -6.77
CA LYS A 22 -0.96 -6.28 -5.33
C LYS A 22 -1.52 -5.04 -4.65
N ASP A 23 -2.39 -5.25 -3.67
CA ASP A 23 -2.90 -4.20 -2.79
C ASP A 23 -2.90 -4.71 -1.34
N LEU A 24 -1.99 -4.18 -0.53
CA LEU A 24 -1.91 -4.46 0.89
C LEU A 24 -2.61 -3.42 1.77
N LEU A 25 -3.19 -2.36 1.19
CA LEU A 25 -3.76 -1.23 1.92
C LEU A 25 -5.29 -1.29 2.01
N THR A 26 -6.00 -1.74 0.98
CA THR A 26 -7.45 -1.98 1.04
C THR A 26 -7.83 -2.91 2.20
N PRO A 27 -7.26 -4.12 2.34
CA PRO A 27 -7.68 -5.04 3.41
C PRO A 27 -7.34 -4.53 4.82
N THR A 28 -6.33 -3.68 4.97
CA THR A 28 -5.88 -3.14 6.27
C THR A 28 -6.47 -1.76 6.57
N ARG A 29 -7.41 -1.27 5.75
CA ARG A 29 -7.97 0.10 5.85
C ARG A 29 -6.90 1.20 5.86
N GLY A 30 -5.88 1.03 5.03
CA GLY A 30 -4.81 2.02 4.86
C GLY A 30 -3.66 1.90 5.82
N VAL A 31 -3.48 0.75 6.48
CA VAL A 31 -2.40 0.54 7.44
C VAL A 31 -1.35 -0.39 6.85
N CYS A 32 -0.08 -0.03 6.96
CA CYS A 32 1.01 -0.92 6.55
C CYS A 32 0.98 -2.21 7.39
N PRO A 33 0.88 -3.41 6.79
CA PRO A 33 0.82 -4.65 7.56
C PRO A 33 2.14 -5.02 8.25
N SER A 34 3.27 -4.45 7.83
CA SER A 34 4.59 -4.79 8.38
C SER A 34 5.00 -3.90 9.56
N CYS A 35 4.75 -2.59 9.48
CA CYS A 35 5.17 -1.64 10.51
C CYS A 35 4.01 -0.87 11.16
N VAL A 36 2.77 -1.22 10.81
CA VAL A 36 1.53 -0.63 11.36
C VAL A 36 1.41 0.88 11.13
N THR A 37 2.25 1.45 10.25
CA THR A 37 2.17 2.88 9.93
C THR A 37 0.90 3.16 9.12
N PRO A 38 0.04 4.11 9.55
CA PRO A 38 -1.09 4.56 8.75
C PRO A 38 -0.55 5.30 7.52
N ILE A 39 -1.02 4.89 6.35
CA ILE A 39 -0.62 5.46 5.07
C ILE A 39 -1.65 6.53 4.70
N PRO A 40 -1.23 7.80 4.46
CA PRO A 40 -2.17 8.82 4.03
C PRO A 40 -2.74 8.49 2.65
N GLY A 41 -4.07 8.56 2.50
CA GLY A 41 -4.77 8.23 1.26
C GLY A 41 -6.23 7.85 1.49
N ARG A 42 -6.97 7.59 0.41
CA ARG A 42 -8.31 7.00 0.48
C ARG A 42 -8.19 5.49 0.26
N TRP A 43 -8.25 4.75 1.36
CA TRP A 43 -8.25 3.29 1.38
C TRP A 43 -9.64 2.86 1.87
N GLY A 44 -10.42 2.23 0.99
CA GLY A 44 -11.82 1.86 1.25
C GLY A 44 -11.93 0.59 2.09
#